data_AF-A0A952DSV5-F1
#
_entry.id   AF-A0A952DSV5-F1
#
_cell.length_a   1.000
_cell.length_b   1.000
_cell.length_c   1.000
_cell.angle_alpha   90.00
_cell.angle_beta   90.00
_cell.angle_gamma   90.00
#
_symmetry.space_group_name_H-M   'P 1'
#
loop_
_entity.id
_entity.type
_entity.pdbx_description
1 polymer ?
#
loop_
_entity_poly.entity_id
_entity_poly.type
_entity_poly.pdbx_seq_one_letter_code
_entity_poly.pdbx_strand_id
1 'polypeptide(L)'
;MKWRKFNGENIHLPIKEAVAETIKREAENGIKLKVCIGTDSQVKGLDTEFATVIVFLREHSGGFMYIHNEKTKQSYHIKERMLVEVAKSIEIAYELCDLFIEYGVEMEVHADINTN
;
A
#
# COMPACT_ATOMS: atom_id res chain seq x y z
N MET A 1 5.95 -8.15 7.23
CA MET A 1 5.32 -6.85 7.59
C MET A 1 3.98 -7.11 8.27
N LYS A 2 3.57 -6.28 9.25
CA LYS A 2 2.24 -6.39 9.88
C LYS A 2 1.27 -5.44 9.19
N TRP A 3 0.21 -5.98 8.59
CA TRP A 3 -0.79 -5.22 7.85
C TRP A 3 -2.11 -5.16 8.62
N ARG A 4 -2.91 -4.13 8.34
CA ARG A 4 -4.25 -3.96 8.89
C ARG A 4 -5.19 -3.32 7.89
N LYS A 5 -6.49 -3.52 8.05
CA LYS A 5 -7.54 -2.79 7.32
C LYS A 5 -7.71 -1.38 7.89
N PHE A 6 -8.45 -0.52 7.19
CA PHE A 6 -8.76 0.84 7.63
C PHE A 6 -9.46 0.89 8.99
N ASN A 7 -10.33 -0.08 9.29
CA ASN A 7 -11.04 -0.20 10.57
C ASN A 7 -10.15 -0.66 11.75
N GLY A 8 -8.84 -0.91 11.51
CA GLY A 8 -7.89 -1.35 12.53
C GLY A 8 -7.75 -2.87 12.69
N GLU A 9 -8.57 -3.67 12.00
CA GLU A 9 -8.46 -5.14 12.02
C GLU A 9 -7.15 -5.60 11.38
N ASN A 10 -6.39 -6.45 12.08
CA ASN A 10 -5.13 -6.98 11.58
C ASN A 10 -5.35 -7.99 10.44
N ILE A 11 -4.45 -7.97 9.47
CA ILE A 11 -4.37 -8.99 8.42
C ILE A 11 -3.31 -9.99 8.87
N HIS A 12 -3.76 -11.21 9.16
CA HIS A 12 -2.91 -12.27 9.72
C HIS A 12 -2.18 -13.09 8.65
N LEU A 13 -2.63 -13.00 7.39
CA LEU A 13 -2.00 -13.66 6.26
C LEU A 13 -0.79 -12.85 5.76
N PRO A 14 0.18 -13.50 5.08
CA PRO A 14 1.13 -12.80 4.22
C PRO A 14 0.39 -11.86 3.26
N ILE A 15 0.94 -10.66 3.03
CA ILE A 15 0.21 -9.63 2.30
C ILE A 15 -0.15 -10.06 0.88
N LYS A 16 0.77 -10.77 0.21
CA LYS A 16 0.54 -11.33 -1.12
C LYS A 16 -0.66 -12.30 -1.16
N GLU A 17 -0.79 -13.16 -0.15
CA GLU A 17 -1.93 -14.08 -0.04
C GLU A 17 -3.23 -13.31 0.24
N ALA A 18 -3.22 -12.35 1.16
CA ALA A 18 -4.40 -11.53 1.47
C ALA A 18 -4.89 -10.71 0.26
N VAL A 19 -3.97 -10.18 -0.55
CA VAL A 19 -4.29 -9.47 -1.79
C VAL A 19 -4.86 -10.45 -2.81
N ALA A 20 -4.29 -11.66 -2.95
CA ALA A 20 -4.80 -12.67 -3.88
C ALA A 20 -6.22 -13.12 -3.54
N GLU A 21 -6.51 -13.39 -2.26
CA GLU A 21 -7.87 -13.71 -1.80
C GLU A 21 -8.84 -12.57 -2.06
N THR A 22 -8.38 -11.33 -1.89
CA THR A 22 -9.20 -10.15 -2.16
C THR A 22 -9.54 -10.01 -3.64
N ILE A 23 -8.56 -10.17 -4.53
CA ILE A 23 -8.80 -10.10 -5.98
C ILE A 23 -9.80 -11.18 -6.39
N LYS A 24 -9.62 -12.42 -5.93
CA LYS A 24 -10.53 -13.54 -6.23
C LYS A 24 -11.95 -13.24 -5.75
N ARG A 25 -12.10 -12.79 -4.50
CA ARG A 25 -13.41 -12.45 -3.93
C ARG A 25 -14.12 -11.36 -4.74
N GLU A 26 -13.43 -10.28 -5.10
CA GLU A 26 -14.07 -9.20 -5.86
C GLU A 26 -14.39 -9.63 -7.30
N ALA A 27 -13.53 -10.45 -7.93
CA ALA A 27 -13.79 -11.02 -9.25
C ALA A 27 -15.00 -11.97 -9.26
N GLU A 28 -15.16 -12.82 -8.23
CA GLU A 28 -16.35 -13.67 -8.04
C GLU A 28 -17.63 -12.86 -7.89
N ASN A 29 -17.54 -11.66 -7.32
CA ASN A 29 -18.64 -10.71 -7.21
C ASN A 29 -18.86 -9.88 -8.50
N GLY A 30 -18.08 -10.13 -9.56
CA GLY A 30 -18.16 -9.39 -10.83
C GLY A 30 -17.66 -7.95 -10.75
N ILE A 31 -16.84 -7.62 -9.75
CA ILE A 31 -16.32 -6.27 -9.51
C ILE A 31 -14.92 -6.15 -10.10
N LYS A 32 -14.73 -5.19 -11.02
CA LYS A 32 -13.40 -4.84 -11.51
C LYS A 32 -12.64 -4.01 -10.47
N LEU A 33 -11.39 -4.39 -10.24
CA LEU A 33 -10.48 -3.69 -9.33
C LEU A 33 -9.44 -2.88 -10.09
N LYS A 34 -9.11 -1.73 -9.51
CA LYS A 34 -7.86 -0.99 -9.74
C LYS A 34 -7.15 -0.84 -8.40
N VAL A 35 -5.84 -1.09 -8.36
CA VAL A 35 -5.03 -1.02 -7.15
C VAL A 35 -4.09 0.18 -7.21
N CYS A 36 -4.03 0.96 -6.14
CA CYS A 36 -3.09 2.06 -5.98
C CYS A 36 -2.21 1.82 -4.75
N ILE A 37 -0.89 1.91 -4.89
CA ILE A 37 0.06 1.69 -3.80
C ILE A 37 0.81 2.99 -3.53
N GLY A 38 0.94 3.39 -2.27
CA GLY A 38 1.67 4.59 -1.89
C GLY A 38 2.13 4.55 -0.45
N THR A 39 3.13 5.37 -0.13
CA THR A 39 3.66 5.52 1.22
C THR A 39 3.75 6.99 1.54
N ASP A 40 3.35 7.35 2.75
CA ASP A 40 3.56 8.67 3.33
C ASP A 40 4.31 8.51 4.65
N SER A 41 4.86 9.60 5.18
CA SER A 41 5.55 9.58 6.47
C SER A 41 5.22 10.77 7.34
N GLN A 42 5.47 10.63 8.64
CA GLN A 42 5.31 11.69 9.62
C GLN A 42 6.42 11.63 10.67
N VAL A 43 6.99 12.79 11.02
CA VAL A 43 7.93 12.91 12.15
C VAL A 43 7.16 13.23 13.42
N LYS A 44 7.39 12.46 14.48
CA LYS A 44 6.80 12.64 15.82
C LYS A 44 7.90 12.55 16.87
N GLY A 45 8.38 13.71 17.31
CA GLY A 45 9.50 13.79 18.24
C GLY A 45 10.77 13.20 17.62
N LEU A 46 11.26 12.09 18.20
CA LEU A 46 12.46 11.39 17.70
C LEU A 46 12.15 10.27 16.71
N ASP A 47 10.87 9.93 16.52
CA ASP A 47 10.45 8.86 15.64
C ASP A 47 10.01 9.41 14.28
N THR A 48 10.41 8.74 13.21
CA THR A 48 9.79 8.86 11.89
C THR A 48 8.89 7.65 11.68
N GLU A 49 7.60 7.89 11.42
CA GLU A 49 6.61 6.87 11.11
C GLU A 49 6.35 6.87 9.60
N PHE A 50 6.43 5.70 8.96
CA PHE A 50 6.01 5.50 7.57
C PHE A 50 4.69 4.72 7.57
N ALA A 51 3.82 5.05 6.62
CA ALA A 51 2.55 4.39 6.38
C ALA A 51 2.44 4.00 4.91
N THR A 52 2.65 2.73 4.59
CA THR A 52 2.44 2.17 3.25
C THR A 52 1.03 1.66 3.13
N VAL A 53 0.35 1.99 2.04
CA VAL A 53 -1.06 1.70 1.81
C VAL A 53 -1.22 1.01 0.46
N ILE A 54 -2.02 -0.06 0.44
CA ILE A 54 -2.56 -0.68 -0.78
C ILE A 54 -4.05 -0.36 -0.81
N VAL A 55 -4.45 0.51 -1.74
CA VAL A 55 -5.84 0.93 -1.95
C VAL A 55 -6.44 0.08 -3.07
N PHE A 56 -7.61 -0.48 -2.81
CA PHE A 56 -8.42 -1.21 -3.77
C PHE A 56 -9.61 -0.33 -4.16
N LEU A 57 -9.61 0.16 -5.40
CA LEU A 57 -10.73 0.86 -6.00
C LEU A 57 -11.63 -0.15 -6.70
N ARG A 58 -12.89 -0.20 -6.30
CA ARG A 58 -13.92 -1.04 -6.89
C ARG A 58 -14.76 -0.22 -7.83
N GLU A 59 -14.87 -0.67 -9.07
CA GLU A 59 -15.71 0.00 -10.06
C GLU A 59 -17.15 0.15 -9.52
N HIS A 60 -17.64 1.39 -9.48
CA HIS A 60 -18.96 1.78 -8.94
C HIS A 60 -19.24 1.44 -7.46
N SER A 61 -18.26 0.95 -6.69
CA SER A 61 -18.48 0.44 -5.31
C SER A 61 -17.51 1.01 -4.27
N GLY A 62 -16.96 2.21 -4.54
CA GLY A 62 -16.02 2.89 -3.65
C GLY A 62 -14.69 2.15 -3.55
N GLY A 63 -14.02 2.22 -2.39
CA GLY A 63 -12.74 1.53 -2.19
C GLY A 63 -12.47 1.17 -0.74
N PHE A 64 -11.46 0.34 -0.54
CA PHE A 64 -10.95 -0.03 0.78
C PHE A 64 -9.42 -0.14 0.73
N MET A 65 -8.77 -0.31 1.87
CA MET A 65 -7.32 -0.28 1.91
C MET A 65 -6.72 -1.20 2.97
N TYR A 66 -5.50 -1.66 2.68
CA TYR A 66 -4.57 -2.29 3.61
C TYR A 66 -3.45 -1.33 3.96
N ILE A 67 -3.07 -1.27 5.24
CA ILE A 67 -2.15 -0.30 5.79
C ILE A 67 -1.04 -1.04 6.54
N HIS A 68 0.21 -0.72 6.23
CA HIS A 68 1.38 -1.11 6.98
C HIS A 68 2.02 0.13 7.62
N ASN A 69 2.26 0.07 8.92
CA ASN A 69 2.97 1.12 9.63
C ASN A 69 4.34 0.62 10.09
N GLU A 70 5.37 1.43 9.87
CA GLU A 70 6.73 1.20 10.32
C GLU A 70 7.23 2.42 11.10
N LYS A 71 7.97 2.20 12.19
CA LYS A 71 8.59 3.29 12.96
C LYS A 71 10.09 3.11 12.99
N THR A 72 10.82 4.20 12.88
CA THR A 72 12.28 4.22 13.00
C THR A 72 12.74 5.47 13.76
N LYS A 73 13.84 5.33 14.50
CA LYS A 73 14.54 6.45 15.15
C LYS A 73 15.54 7.13 14.24
N GLN A 74 15.70 6.63 13.01
CA GLN A 74 16.53 7.28 12.01
C GLN A 74 15.93 8.65 11.70
N SER A 75 16.76 9.68 11.85
CA SER A 75 16.43 11.02 11.43
C SER A 75 16.65 11.15 9.93
N TYR A 76 15.68 11.74 9.25
CA TYR A 76 15.73 12.00 7.82
C TYR A 76 15.42 13.47 7.56
N HIS A 77 16.10 14.06 6.59
CA HIS A 77 15.64 15.30 5.98
C HIS A 77 14.37 15.04 5.14
N ILE A 78 13.59 16.09 4.86
CA ILE A 78 12.34 15.97 4.09
C ILE A 78 12.55 15.25 2.74
N LYS A 79 13.59 15.62 1.99
CA LYS A 79 13.91 15.00 0.69
C LYS A 79 14.24 13.52 0.82
N GLU A 80 14.93 13.12 1.90
CA GLU A 80 15.26 11.71 2.14
C GLU A 80 14.00 10.91 2.49
N ARG A 81 13.08 11.48 3.28
CA ARG A 81 11.78 10.83 3.59
C ARG A 81 10.98 10.55 2.32
N MET A 82 10.91 11.52 1.41
CA MET A 82 10.20 11.37 0.15
C MET A 82 10.82 10.28 -0.73
N LEU A 83 12.15 10.17 -0.77
CA LEU A 83 12.82 9.07 -1.46
C LEU A 83 12.52 7.71 -0.80
N VAL A 84 12.48 7.65 0.53
CA VAL A 84 12.13 6.42 1.28
C VAL A 84 10.66 6.03 1.07
N GLU A 85 9.75 7.00 1.02
CA GLU A 85 8.33 6.80 0.70
C GLU A 85 8.16 6.15 -0.68
N VAL A 86 8.85 6.68 -1.70
CA VAL A 86 8.84 6.11 -3.05
C VAL A 86 9.43 4.71 -3.06
N ALA A 87 10.58 4.51 -2.41
CA ALA A 87 11.23 3.21 -2.35
C ALA A 87 10.33 2.13 -1.71
N LYS A 88 9.70 2.43 -0.57
CA LYS A 88 8.77 1.51 0.10
C LYS A 88 7.54 1.20 -0.75
N SER A 89 7.02 2.18 -1.48
CA SER A 89 5.88 1.97 -2.39
C SER A 89 6.25 1.04 -3.54
N ILE A 90 7.44 1.21 -4.12
CA ILE A 90 7.98 0.36 -5.19
C ILE A 90 8.23 -1.07 -4.69
N GLU A 91 8.76 -1.24 -3.48
CA GLU A 91 8.99 -2.56 -2.87
C GLU A 91 7.71 -3.40 -2.82
N ILE A 92 6.62 -2.83 -2.31
CA ILE A 92 5.31 -3.52 -2.25
C ILE A 92 4.75 -3.75 -3.65
N ALA A 93 4.90 -2.79 -4.56
CA ALA A 93 4.44 -2.95 -5.94
C ALA A 93 5.15 -4.13 -6.63
N TYR A 94 6.47 -4.27 -6.46
CA TYR A 94 7.21 -5.42 -6.99
C TYR A 94 6.79 -6.74 -6.36
N GLU A 95 6.56 -6.78 -5.05
CA GLU A 95 6.11 -8.01 -4.35
C GLU A 95 4.79 -8.55 -4.91
N LEU A 96 3.89 -7.65 -5.31
CA LEU A 96 2.52 -7.95 -5.77
C LEU A 96 2.35 -7.91 -7.29
N CYS A 97 3.38 -7.52 -8.05
CA CYS A 97 3.27 -7.22 -9.47
C CYS A 97 2.80 -8.43 -10.30
N ASP A 98 3.37 -9.60 -10.03
CA ASP A 98 3.03 -10.86 -10.71
C ASP A 98 1.55 -11.22 -10.52
N LEU A 99 1.02 -11.00 -9.32
CA LEU A 99 -0.39 -11.22 -9.01
C LEU A 99 -1.28 -10.28 -9.83
N PHE A 100 -0.96 -8.99 -9.92
CA PHE A 100 -1.77 -8.08 -10.71
C PHE A 100 -1.73 -8.41 -12.22
N ILE A 101 -0.59 -8.87 -12.73
CA ILE A 101 -0.45 -9.35 -14.11
C ILE A 101 -1.31 -10.61 -14.32
N GLU A 102 -1.23 -11.59 -13.43
CA GLU A 102 -1.97 -12.86 -13.53
C GLU A 102 -3.48 -12.63 -13.60
N TYR A 103 -4.02 -11.73 -12.77
CA TYR A 103 -5.45 -11.46 -12.68
C TYR A 103 -5.91 -10.28 -13.55
N GLY A 104 -5.02 -9.66 -14.33
CA GLY A 104 -5.36 -8.51 -15.18
C GLY A 104 -5.85 -7.28 -14.40
N VAL A 105 -5.34 -7.08 -13.19
CA VAL A 105 -5.70 -5.93 -12.33
C VAL A 105 -4.81 -4.75 -12.67
N GLU A 106 -5.41 -3.59 -12.93
CA GLU A 106 -4.66 -2.36 -13.16
C GLU A 106 -4.00 -1.89 -11.88
N MET A 107 -2.70 -1.55 -11.93
CA MET A 107 -1.92 -1.08 -10.79
C MET A 107 -1.34 0.31 -11.07
N GLU A 108 -1.40 1.18 -10.07
CA GLU A 108 -0.70 2.47 -10.03
C GLU A 108 0.17 2.56 -8.78
N VAL A 109 1.36 3.12 -8.91
CA VAL A 109 2.23 3.44 -7.78
C VAL A 109 2.28 4.96 -7.64
N HIS A 110 1.84 5.46 -6.50
CA HIS A 110 1.92 6.87 -6.15
C HIS A 110 3.32 7.17 -5.63
N ALA A 111 4.03 8.04 -6.34
CA ALA A 111 5.32 8.57 -5.93
C ALA A 111 5.21 10.10 -5.87
N ASP A 112 4.99 10.64 -4.67
CA ASP A 112 4.96 12.09 -4.48
C ASP A 112 6.36 12.59 -4.11
N ILE A 113 6.96 13.37 -5.02
CA ILE A 113 8.23 14.05 -4.79
C ILE A 113 8.01 15.54 -5.03
N ASN A 114 7.18 16.18 -4.22
CA ASN A 114 7.06 17.64 -4.21
C ASN A 114 8.11 18.33 -3.32
N THR A 115 9.05 19.06 -3.94
CA THR A 115 10.18 19.71 -3.25
C THR A 115 9.99 21.20 -2.96
N ASN A 116 8.79 21.75 -3.21
CA ASN A 116 8.50 23.18 -3.11
C ASN A 116 7.95 23.59 -1.74
#